data_AF-A0A2P6MIE5-F1
#
_entry.id   AF-A0A2P6MIE5-F1
#
_cell.length_a   1.000
_cell.length_b   1.000
_cell.length_c   1.000
_cell.angle_alpha   90.00
_cell.angle_beta   90.00
_cell.angle_gamma   90.00
#
_symmetry.space_group_name_H-M   'P 1'
#
loop_
_entity.id
_entity.type
_entity.pdbx_description
1 polymer ?
#
loop_
_entity_poly.entity_id
_entity_poly.type
_entity_poly.pdbx_seq_one_letter_code
_entity_poly.pdbx_strand_id
1 'polypeptide(L)'
;MKQLGKAALIGAGIAAVLLTAGAAAGIINVVLIVLAVAAVAAFIPLIVLAFTSKSMPKPTVYGTGKPNSMTTVSRAEASGEDPKKLERAGFWAVIGGALLLGMFAGMIMILA
;
A
#
# COMPACT_ATOMS: atom_id res chain seq x y z
N MET A 1 -3.71 -9.71 -12.97
CA MET A 1 -3.14 -8.68 -13.88
C MET A 1 -4.14 -7.61 -14.33
N LYS A 2 -5.35 -7.94 -14.80
CA LYS A 2 -6.34 -6.92 -15.23
C LYS A 2 -6.70 -5.88 -14.14
N GLN A 3 -6.72 -6.28 -12.87
CA GLN A 3 -7.01 -5.38 -11.73
C GLN A 3 -5.87 -4.38 -11.47
N LEU A 4 -4.61 -4.80 -11.60
CA LEU A 4 -3.44 -3.94 -11.42
C LEU A 4 -3.35 -2.86 -12.51
N GLY A 5 -3.66 -3.21 -13.77
CA GLY A 5 -3.73 -2.22 -14.85
C GLY A 5 -4.79 -1.15 -14.63
N LYS A 6 -5.96 -1.52 -14.09
CA LYS A 6 -7.00 -0.56 -13.68
C LYS A 6 -6.52 0.34 -12.55
N ALA A 7 -5.80 -0.23 -11.57
CA ALA A 7 -5.21 0.52 -10.45
C ALA A 7 -4.25 1.61 -10.95
N ALA A 8 -3.36 1.25 -11.89
CA ALA A 8 -2.42 2.19 -12.49
C ALA A 8 -3.13 3.33 -13.23
N LEU A 9 -4.17 3.01 -14.01
CA LEU A 9 -4.98 4.02 -14.72
C LEU A 9 -5.71 4.96 -13.75
N ILE A 10 -6.25 4.43 -12.65
CA ILE A 10 -6.92 5.24 -11.62
C ILE A 10 -5.90 6.19 -10.97
N GLY A 11 -4.74 5.68 -10.54
CA GLY A 11 -3.69 6.50 -9.92
C GLY A 11 -3.16 7.58 -10.87
N ALA A 12 -2.90 7.22 -12.13
CA ALA A 12 -2.46 8.17 -13.15
C ALA A 12 -3.53 9.23 -13.47
N GLY A 13 -4.81 8.83 -13.55
CA GLY A 13 -5.92 9.75 -13.78
C GLY A 13 -6.09 10.74 -12.63
N ILE A 14 -6.04 10.27 -11.39
CA ILE A 14 -6.09 11.14 -10.20
C ILE A 14 -4.93 12.13 -10.19
N ALA A 15 -3.70 11.65 -10.44
CA ALA A 15 -2.53 12.52 -10.49
C ALA A 15 -2.63 13.58 -11.58
N ALA A 16 -3.03 13.19 -12.80
CA ALA A 16 -3.17 14.11 -13.92
C ALA A 16 -4.22 15.20 -13.65
N VAL A 17 -5.40 14.83 -13.12
CA VAL A 17 -6.46 15.78 -12.77
C VAL A 17 -5.99 16.74 -11.66
N LEU A 18 -5.35 16.22 -10.62
CA LEU A 18 -4.88 17.05 -9.52
C LEU A 18 -3.76 18.01 -9.96
N LEU A 19 -2.81 17.56 -10.77
CA LEU A 19 -1.73 18.40 -11.27
C LEU A 19 -2.23 19.49 -12.20
N THR A 20 -3.14 19.17 -13.14
CA THR A 20 -3.71 20.16 -14.07
C THR A 20 -4.59 21.18 -13.34
N ALA A 21 -5.47 20.73 -12.43
CA ALA A 21 -6.28 21.63 -11.62
C ALA A 21 -5.43 22.48 -10.66
N GLY A 22 -4.41 21.87 -10.04
CA GLY A 22 -3.46 22.55 -9.16
C GLY A 22 -2.63 23.61 -9.86
N ALA A 23 -2.20 23.33 -11.09
CA ALA A 23 -1.50 24.28 -11.95
C ALA A 23 -2.41 25.47 -12.31
N ALA A 24 -3.65 25.21 -12.74
CA ALA A 24 -4.60 26.26 -13.10
C ALA A 24 -4.96 27.18 -11.91
N ALA A 25 -5.02 26.63 -10.70
CA ALA A 25 -5.31 27.38 -9.48
C ALA A 25 -4.07 28.00 -8.80
N GLY A 26 -2.85 27.78 -9.32
CA GLY A 26 -1.62 28.31 -8.74
C GLY A 26 -1.20 27.68 -7.40
N ILE A 27 -1.80 26.56 -7.01
CA ILE A 27 -1.57 25.86 -5.73
C ILE A 27 -0.77 24.57 -5.90
N ILE A 28 0.10 24.52 -6.92
CA ILE A 28 0.85 23.32 -7.33
C ILE A 28 1.65 22.71 -6.17
N ASN A 29 2.23 23.54 -5.29
CA ASN A 29 3.00 23.08 -4.13
C ASN A 29 2.14 22.30 -3.13
N VAL A 30 0.91 22.77 -2.88
CA VAL A 30 -0.04 22.10 -1.98
C VAL A 30 -0.46 20.76 -2.58
N VAL A 31 -0.73 20.75 -3.90
CA VAL A 31 -1.09 19.52 -4.61
C VAL A 31 0.04 18.48 -4.56
N LEU A 32 1.29 18.89 -4.73
CA LEU A 32 2.44 17.98 -4.62
C LEU A 32 2.57 17.38 -3.23
N ILE A 33 2.37 18.16 -2.17
CA ILE A 33 2.38 17.67 -0.78
C ILE A 33 1.25 16.66 -0.58
N VAL A 34 0.04 16.95 -1.06
CA VAL A 34 -1.10 16.04 -0.96
C VAL A 34 -0.84 14.73 -1.73
N LEU A 35 -0.27 14.80 -2.93
CA LEU A 35 0.12 13.61 -3.71
C LEU A 35 1.18 12.79 -2.98
N ALA A 36 2.18 13.42 -2.38
CA ALA A 36 3.21 12.73 -1.61
C ALA A 36 2.61 11.97 -0.41
N VAL A 37 1.76 12.63 0.37
CA VAL A 37 1.09 12.02 1.53
C VAL A 37 0.16 10.89 1.10
N ALA A 38 -0.63 11.09 0.03
CA ALA A 38 -1.53 10.07 -0.49
C ALA A 38 -0.77 8.85 -1.03
N ALA A 39 0.37 9.06 -1.70
CA ALA A 39 1.20 7.97 -2.20
C ALA A 39 1.78 7.15 -1.04
N VAL A 40 2.34 7.79 -0.02
CA VAL A 40 2.86 7.10 1.18
C VAL A 40 1.74 6.33 1.89
N ALA A 41 0.57 6.94 2.05
CA ALA A 41 -0.59 6.28 2.67
C ALA A 41 -1.05 5.04 1.89
N ALA A 42 -0.96 5.05 0.56
CA ALA A 42 -1.31 3.91 -0.28
C ALA A 42 -0.38 2.69 -0.09
N PHE A 43 0.82 2.87 0.47
CA PHE A 43 1.72 1.75 0.82
C PHE A 43 1.45 1.15 2.19
N ILE A 44 0.68 1.79 3.07
CA ILE A 44 0.36 1.28 4.42
C ILE A 44 -0.18 -0.16 4.39
N PRO A 45 -1.14 -0.53 3.52
CA PRO A 45 -1.66 -1.90 3.48
C PRO A 45 -0.58 -2.93 3.12
N LEU A 46 0.39 -2.53 2.29
CA LEU A 46 1.50 -3.38 1.87
C LEU A 46 2.52 -3.55 2.99
N ILE A 47 2.79 -2.48 3.75
CA ILE A 47 3.59 -2.53 4.97
C ILE A 47 2.93 -3.47 5.98
N VAL A 48 1.64 -3.27 6.28
CA VAL A 48 0.89 -4.15 7.19
C VAL A 48 0.94 -5.60 6.72
N LEU A 49 0.79 -5.86 5.42
CA LEU A 49 0.89 -7.20 4.86
C LEU A 49 2.31 -7.77 5.01
N ALA A 50 3.36 -7.00 4.76
CA ALA A 50 4.74 -7.44 4.98
C ALA A 50 4.99 -7.83 6.44
N PHE A 51 4.47 -7.03 7.38
CA PHE A 51 4.63 -7.28 8.82
C PHE A 51 3.71 -8.38 9.38
N THR A 52 2.65 -8.73 8.66
CA THR A 52 1.71 -9.81 9.04
C THR A 52 1.88 -11.07 8.20
N SER A 53 2.79 -11.06 7.22
CA SER A 53 3.06 -12.18 6.31
C SER A 53 3.61 -13.39 7.07
N LYS A 54 3.38 -14.57 6.51
CA LYS A 54 3.65 -15.86 7.16
C LYS A 54 5.14 -16.09 7.45
N SER A 55 6.02 -15.36 6.76
CA SER A 55 7.48 -15.43 6.88
C SER A 55 8.06 -14.66 8.07
N MET A 56 7.26 -13.91 8.81
CA MET A 56 7.69 -13.26 10.05
C MET A 56 7.82 -14.28 11.18
N PRO A 57 8.98 -14.39 11.85
CA PRO A 57 9.15 -15.21 13.05
C PRO A 57 8.18 -14.72 14.13
N LYS A 58 7.10 -15.47 14.37
CA LYS A 58 6.18 -15.14 15.46
C LYS A 58 6.85 -15.48 16.78
N PRO A 59 6.81 -14.60 17.79
CA PRO A 59 7.38 -14.89 19.09
C PRO A 59 6.73 -16.17 19.63
N THR A 60 7.56 -17.18 19.87
CA THR A 60 7.13 -18.42 20.47
C THR A 60 6.74 -18.10 21.91
N VAL A 61 5.43 -18.03 22.18
CA VAL A 61 4.94 -17.83 23.55
C VAL A 61 5.17 -19.12 24.30
N TYR A 62 6.35 -19.25 24.93
CA TYR A 62 6.60 -20.26 25.96
C TYR A 62 5.91 -19.80 27.24
N GLY A 63 4.59 -19.86 27.26
CA GLY A 63 3.79 -19.69 28.48
C GLY A 63 3.66 -21.01 29.21
N THR A 64 3.88 -21.01 30.53
CA THR A 64 3.65 -22.12 31.47
C THR A 64 2.16 -22.45 31.67
N GLY A 65 1.33 -22.24 30.65
CA GLY A 65 -0.11 -22.46 30.69
C GLY A 65 -0.46 -23.93 30.43
N LYS A 66 -0.64 -24.69 31.52
CA LYS A 66 -1.19 -26.06 31.63
C LYS A 66 -0.27 -27.22 31.18
N PRO A 67 0.28 -28.01 32.14
CA PRO A 67 0.69 -29.38 31.85
C PRO A 67 -0.54 -30.19 31.41
N ASN A 68 -0.40 -31.02 30.37
CA ASN A 68 -1.43 -31.93 29.82
C ASN A 68 -2.50 -31.38 28.86
N SER A 69 -2.46 -30.12 28.41
CA SER A 69 -3.19 -29.77 27.18
C SER A 69 -2.26 -29.85 25.98
N MET A 70 -2.26 -30.99 25.28
CA MET A 70 -1.76 -31.11 23.90
C MET A 70 -2.66 -30.35 22.92
N THR A 71 -2.98 -29.10 23.24
CA THR A 71 -3.42 -28.14 22.25
C THR A 71 -2.19 -27.33 21.89
N THR A 72 -1.27 -27.96 21.15
CA THR A 72 -0.57 -27.24 20.09
C THR A 72 -1.68 -26.69 19.21
N VAL A 73 -2.24 -25.54 19.58
CA VAL A 73 -3.13 -24.78 18.71
C VAL A 73 -2.22 -24.42 17.57
N SER A 74 -2.25 -25.27 16.55
CA SER A 74 -1.55 -25.10 15.30
C SER A 74 -2.22 -23.94 14.60
N ARG A 75 -1.96 -22.71 15.08
CA ARG A 75 -2.19 -21.47 14.33
C ARG A 75 -1.42 -21.50 12.99
N ALA A 76 -0.60 -22.52 12.75
CA ALA A 76 0.03 -22.83 11.48
C ALA A 76 -0.99 -23.22 10.39
N GLU A 77 -2.10 -23.88 10.73
CA GLU A 77 -3.11 -24.34 9.74
C GLU A 77 -4.22 -23.30 9.47
N ALA A 78 -4.40 -22.31 10.33
CA ALA A 78 -5.41 -21.25 10.13
C ALA A 78 -4.92 -20.04 9.29
N SER A 79 -3.68 -20.05 8.80
CA SER A 79 -3.13 -18.96 7.97
C SER A 79 -2.83 -19.43 6.55
N GLY A 80 -3.89 -19.80 5.83
CA GLY A 80 -3.90 -19.59 4.39
C GLY A 80 -3.86 -18.09 4.16
N GLU A 81 -2.78 -17.58 3.58
CA GLU A 81 -2.75 -16.20 3.10
C GLU A 81 -3.94 -16.01 2.17
N ASP A 82 -4.89 -15.16 2.56
CA ASP A 82 -6.06 -14.89 1.75
C ASP A 82 -5.58 -14.20 0.46
N PRO A 83 -5.67 -14.85 -0.71
CA PRO A 83 -5.17 -14.29 -1.97
C PRO A 83 -5.84 -12.94 -2.30
N LYS A 84 -7.03 -12.68 -1.76
CA LYS A 84 -7.72 -11.39 -1.89
C LYS A 84 -7.02 -10.27 -1.12
N LYS A 85 -6.34 -10.56 -0.01
CA LYS A 85 -5.56 -9.56 0.75
C LYS A 85 -4.29 -9.17 0.00
N LEU A 86 -3.60 -10.14 -0.61
CA LEU A 86 -2.46 -9.91 -1.49
C LEU A 86 -2.85 -9.08 -2.73
N GLU A 87 -3.95 -9.44 -3.39
CA GLU A 87 -4.42 -8.71 -4.57
C GLU A 87 -4.83 -7.27 -4.22
N ARG A 88 -5.52 -7.06 -3.09
CA ARG A 88 -5.85 -5.70 -2.60
C ARG A 88 -4.60 -4.91 -2.25
N ALA A 89 -3.65 -5.49 -1.50
CA ALA A 89 -2.40 -4.80 -1.14
C ALA A 89 -1.62 -4.39 -2.40
N GLY A 90 -1.52 -5.29 -3.39
CA GLY A 90 -0.90 -4.98 -4.69
C GLY A 90 -1.65 -3.89 -5.46
N PHE A 91 -2.99 -3.90 -5.45
CA PHE A 91 -3.80 -2.85 -6.07
C PHE A 91 -3.51 -1.46 -5.49
N TRP A 92 -3.48 -1.34 -4.15
CA TRP A 92 -3.14 -0.09 -3.47
C TRP A 92 -1.69 0.35 -3.74
N ALA A 93 -0.75 -0.59 -3.78
CA ALA A 93 0.65 -0.31 -4.12
C ALA A 93 0.80 0.33 -5.50
N VAL A 94 0.10 -0.22 -6.49
CA VAL A 94 0.19 0.27 -7.87
C VAL A 94 -0.43 1.67 -8.00
N ILE A 95 -1.52 1.95 -7.26
CA ILE A 95 -2.07 3.31 -7.17
C ILE A 95 -1.03 4.25 -6.54
N GLY A 96 -0.44 3.88 -5.40
CA GLY A 96 0.59 4.67 -4.73
C GLY A 96 1.80 4.95 -5.63
N GLY A 97 2.26 3.94 -6.38
CA GLY A 97 3.33 4.08 -7.35
C GLY A 97 2.98 5.04 -8.50
N ALA A 98 1.77 4.94 -9.05
CA ALA A 98 1.31 5.85 -10.10
C ALA A 98 1.18 7.30 -9.60
N LEU A 99 0.71 7.51 -8.36
CA LEU A 99 0.65 8.83 -7.73
C LEU A 99 2.06 9.42 -7.52
N LEU A 100 3.03 8.60 -7.09
CA LEU A 100 4.44 9.01 -6.96
C LEU A 100 5.04 9.41 -8.31
N LEU A 101 4.80 8.64 -9.37
CA LEU A 101 5.26 8.98 -10.72
C LEU A 101 4.65 10.30 -11.19
N GLY A 102 3.36 10.52 -10.93
CA GLY A 102 2.70 11.80 -11.19
C GLY A 102 3.34 12.95 -10.43
N MET A 103 3.61 12.76 -9.14
CA MET A 103 4.30 13.76 -8.30
C MET A 103 5.69 14.12 -8.87
N PHE A 104 6.50 13.13 -9.23
CA PHE A 104 7.81 13.39 -9.84
C PHE A 104 7.70 14.09 -11.19
N ALA A 105 6.73 13.71 -12.03
CA ALA A 105 6.48 14.39 -13.29
C ALA A 105 6.07 15.87 -13.09
N GLY A 106 5.21 16.15 -12.10
CA GLY A 106 4.84 17.51 -11.72
C GLY A 106 6.02 18.31 -11.19
N MET A 107 6.90 17.69 -10.39
CA MET A 107 8.11 18.32 -9.86
C MET A 107 9.10 18.70 -10.98
N ILE A 108 9.30 17.81 -11.96
CA ILE A 108 10.12 18.09 -13.14
C ILE A 108 9.53 19.27 -13.93
N MET A 109 8.21 19.32 -14.13
CA MET A 109 7.54 20.42 -14.83
C MET A 109 7.67 21.78 -14.13
N ILE A 110 7.83 21.82 -12.81
CA ILE A 110 8.02 23.08 -12.07
C ILE A 110 9.49 23.53 -12.12
N LEU A 111 10.42 22.58 -12.21
CA LEU A 111 11.86 22.85 -12.22
C LEU A 111 12.40 23.15 -13.62
N ALA A 112 11.75 22.65 -14.67
CA ALA A 112 12.10 22.85 -16.09
C ALA A 112 11.59 24.19 -16.62
#